data_AF-A0A8H6MCX4-F1
#
_entry.id   AF-A0A8H6MCX4-F1
#
_cell.length_a   1.000
_cell.length_b   1.000
_cell.length_c   1.000
_cell.angle_alpha   90.00
_cell.angle_beta   90.00
_cell.angle_gamma   90.00
#
_symmetry.space_group_name_H-M   'P 1'
#
loop_
_entity.id
_entity.type
_entity.pdbx_description
1 polymer ?
#
loop_
_entity_poly.entity_id
_entity_poly.type
_entity_poly.pdbx_seq_one_letter_code
_entity_poly.pdbx_strand_id
1 'polypeptide(L)'
;MCSNLKHPKPKPAAPSGPFGMMQKAPEVVLRTCSSCHTVSYCSKSCQEQDWKDFHSRECATFSKWYKDRKAQNTWTSAKVRRGQLAYLEDLANEMLPPLPDLRPGRTVAGVRQLSSRSHNPSSAKSPPESYHPDSIISLFDWVSHEGLASRCKYPLAAYHRACWQYINLEWDPRIQQCVKDMEKDPNITLVEGIFMYNASLSMFVFAKLRYDAEAPVGQKYRVVNSAFRMGPRSVTEEIYGAYGED
;
A
#
# COMPACT_ATOMS: atom_id res chain seq x y z
N MET A 1 6.13 17.19 -17.02
CA MET A 1 5.44 17.76 -15.85
C MET A 1 5.49 16.76 -14.70
N CYS A 2 5.97 17.17 -13.54
CA CYS A 2 5.91 16.39 -12.29
C CYS A 2 5.67 17.38 -11.15
N SER A 3 4.43 17.50 -10.69
CA SER A 3 4.04 18.19 -9.44
C SER A 3 3.55 17.13 -8.44
N ASN A 4 4.46 16.19 -8.20
CA ASN A 4 4.36 14.88 -7.54
C ASN A 4 3.19 14.64 -6.55
N LEU A 5 2.28 13.73 -6.92
CA LEU A 5 1.45 12.93 -6.00
C LEU A 5 1.65 11.45 -6.40
N LYS A 6 2.83 10.90 -6.08
CA LYS A 6 3.54 9.67 -6.58
C LYS A 6 2.85 8.74 -7.61
N HIS A 7 2.32 9.32 -8.68
CA HIS A 7 1.54 8.69 -9.76
C HIS A 7 2.32 7.69 -10.63
N PRO A 8 1.57 6.91 -11.41
CA PRO A 8 1.72 6.82 -12.86
C PRO A 8 0.60 7.59 -13.61
N LYS A 9 0.94 8.34 -14.67
CA LYS A 9 0.01 8.67 -15.78
C LYS A 9 0.79 8.60 -17.10
N PRO A 10 0.20 8.17 -18.24
CA PRO A 10 -1.23 8.23 -18.57
C PRO A 10 -1.84 6.90 -19.07
N LYS A 11 -3.17 6.83 -19.15
CA LYS A 11 -3.89 6.02 -20.15
C LYS A 11 -5.06 6.83 -20.74
N PRO A 12 -5.49 6.50 -21.97
CA PRO A 12 -5.31 7.31 -23.17
C PRO A 12 -6.53 8.20 -23.48
N ALA A 13 -6.38 9.05 -24.49
CA ALA A 13 -7.46 9.84 -25.07
C ALA A 13 -8.65 8.96 -25.48
N ALA A 14 -9.86 9.45 -25.23
CA ALA A 14 -11.10 8.92 -25.78
C ALA A 14 -11.02 8.83 -27.33
N PRO A 15 -11.71 7.88 -27.98
CA PRO A 15 -11.68 7.75 -29.43
C PRO A 15 -12.29 9.00 -30.07
N SER A 16 -11.45 9.84 -30.70
CA SER A 16 -11.92 10.91 -31.57
C SER A 16 -12.02 10.39 -33.00
N GLY A 17 -13.20 9.91 -33.37
CA GLY A 17 -13.63 9.73 -34.76
C GLY A 17 -13.21 8.43 -35.47
N PRO A 18 -13.85 8.12 -36.61
CA PRO A 18 -13.82 6.78 -37.21
C PRO A 18 -12.48 6.38 -37.87
N PHE A 19 -11.48 7.26 -37.93
CA PHE A 19 -10.19 7.00 -38.60
C PHE A 19 -8.99 7.73 -37.95
N GLY A 20 -8.96 7.87 -36.62
CA GLY A 20 -7.87 8.55 -35.90
C GLY A 20 -6.75 7.60 -35.47
N MET A 21 -5.54 7.75 -36.04
CA MET A 21 -4.34 7.04 -35.57
C MET A 21 -4.05 7.38 -34.09
N MET A 22 -4.05 6.37 -33.21
CA MET A 22 -3.77 6.53 -31.78
C MET A 22 -2.32 7.01 -31.56
N GLN A 23 -2.16 8.22 -31.04
CA GLN A 23 -0.86 8.64 -30.51
C GLN A 23 -0.62 7.91 -29.18
N LYS A 24 0.37 7.01 -29.17
CA LYS A 24 0.81 6.30 -27.96
C LYS A 24 1.32 7.32 -26.97
N ALA A 25 0.70 7.38 -25.79
CA ALA A 25 1.14 8.29 -24.75
C ALA A 25 2.60 7.98 -24.35
N PRO A 26 3.42 8.99 -24.02
CA PRO A 26 4.84 8.78 -23.73
C PRO A 26 5.01 7.86 -22.53
N GLU A 27 5.83 6.83 -22.69
CA GLU A 27 6.11 5.84 -21.65
C GLU A 27 6.97 6.46 -20.54
N VAL A 28 6.47 6.46 -19.31
CA VAL A 28 7.22 6.95 -18.16
C VAL A 28 8.26 5.90 -17.74
N VAL A 29 9.53 6.20 -17.98
CA VAL A 29 10.66 5.36 -17.56
C VAL A 29 10.94 5.58 -16.07
N LEU A 30 10.56 4.62 -15.24
CA LEU A 30 10.91 4.62 -13.81
C LEU A 30 12.36 4.20 -13.60
N ARG A 31 13.04 4.87 -12.68
CA ARG A 31 14.41 4.61 -12.23
C ARG A 31 14.38 4.00 -10.84
N THR A 32 14.95 2.83 -10.65
CA THR A 32 15.12 2.24 -9.33
C THR A 32 16.32 2.85 -8.62
N CYS A 33 16.30 2.95 -7.29
CA CYS A 33 17.53 3.23 -6.53
C CYS A 33 18.61 2.21 -6.91
N SER A 34 19.79 2.67 -7.30
CA SER A 34 20.90 1.83 -7.75
C SER A 34 21.52 0.97 -6.65
N SER A 35 21.31 1.35 -5.38
CA SER A 35 21.84 0.60 -4.23
C SER A 35 20.90 -0.52 -3.79
N CYS A 36 19.62 -0.21 -3.58
CA CYS A 36 18.68 -1.16 -3.00
C CYS A 36 17.70 -1.79 -3.99
N HIS A 37 17.55 -1.21 -5.19
CA HIS A 37 16.57 -1.60 -6.20
C HIS A 37 15.10 -1.70 -5.71
N THR A 38 14.82 -1.27 -4.48
CA THR A 38 13.55 -1.52 -3.81
C THR A 38 12.50 -0.48 -4.16
N VAL A 39 12.92 0.79 -4.14
CA VAL A 39 12.11 1.97 -4.43
C VAL A 39 12.37 2.43 -5.87
N SER A 40 11.32 2.94 -6.51
CA SER A 40 11.35 3.44 -7.89
C SER A 40 10.88 4.88 -7.96
N TYR A 41 11.50 5.66 -8.84
CA TYR A 41 11.30 7.10 -8.98
C TYR A 41 11.10 7.47 -10.45
N CYS A 42 10.22 8.41 -10.75
CA CYS A 42 10.04 8.92 -12.11
C CYS A 42 11.13 9.94 -12.52
N SER A 43 11.82 10.54 -11.53
CA SER A 43 12.85 11.54 -11.76
C SER A 43 13.91 11.51 -10.65
N LYS A 44 15.05 12.16 -10.91
CA LYS A 44 16.10 12.38 -9.91
C LYS A 44 15.60 13.26 -8.75
N SER A 45 14.79 14.28 -9.04
CA SER A 45 14.22 15.15 -7.99
C SER A 45 13.31 14.39 -7.02
N CYS A 46 12.51 13.43 -7.50
CA CYS A 46 11.69 12.57 -6.63
C CYS A 46 12.56 11.67 -5.76
N GLN A 47 13.66 11.15 -6.30
CA GLN A 47 14.62 10.37 -5.54
C GLN A 47 15.29 11.22 -4.45
N GLU A 48 15.75 12.42 -4.78
CA GLU A 48 16.41 13.33 -3.83
C GLU A 48 15.48 13.77 -2.69
N GLN A 49 14.21 14.01 -3.00
CA GLN A 49 13.19 14.33 -1.98
C GLN A 49 12.95 13.14 -1.05
N ASP A 50 12.63 11.96 -1.62
CA ASP A 50 12.37 10.75 -0.84
C ASP A 50 13.62 10.31 -0.04
N TRP A 51 14.82 10.58 -0.55
CA TRP A 51 16.08 10.36 0.15
C TRP A 51 16.19 11.16 1.45
N LYS A 52 15.85 12.45 1.40
CA LYS A 52 15.87 13.34 2.57
C LYS A 52 14.81 12.93 3.59
N ASP A 53 13.63 12.57 3.11
CA ASP A 53 12.48 12.31 3.99
C ASP A 53 12.57 10.94 4.68
N PHE A 54 12.90 9.89 3.92
CA PHE A 54 12.79 8.50 4.40
C PHE A 54 13.95 7.62 3.93
N HIS A 55 14.23 7.60 2.62
CA HIS A 55 14.97 6.52 1.99
C HIS A 55 16.44 6.44 2.43
N SER A 56 17.08 7.55 2.81
CA SER A 56 18.45 7.52 3.35
C SER A 56 18.60 6.60 4.57
N ARG A 57 17.55 6.49 5.39
CA ARG A 57 17.51 5.67 6.61
C ARG A 57 17.18 4.20 6.31
N GLU A 58 16.45 3.95 5.23
CA GLU A 58 15.95 2.62 4.86
C GLU A 58 16.87 1.89 3.84
N CYS A 59 17.65 2.65 3.07
CA CYS A 59 18.36 2.15 1.88
C CYS A 59 19.38 1.05 2.20
N ALA A 60 20.14 1.19 3.29
CA ALA A 60 21.14 0.21 3.68
C ALA A 60 20.51 -1.16 3.94
N THR A 61 19.45 -1.20 4.75
CA THR A 61 18.72 -2.44 5.05
C THR A 61 18.09 -3.04 3.80
N PHE A 62 17.46 -2.21 2.96
CA PHE A 62 16.88 -2.67 1.69
C PHE A 62 17.92 -3.20 0.70
N SER A 63 19.13 -2.62 0.68
CA SER A 63 20.23 -3.12 -0.15
C SER A 63 20.69 -4.50 0.28
N LYS A 64 20.75 -4.76 1.60
CA LYS A 64 21.01 -6.10 2.12
C LYS A 64 19.92 -7.09 1.68
N TRP A 65 18.65 -6.75 1.88
CA TRP A 65 17.53 -7.62 1.44
C TRP A 65 17.53 -7.89 -0.06
N TYR A 66 17.87 -6.90 -0.86
CA TYR A 66 18.00 -7.07 -2.31
C TYR A 66 19.09 -8.08 -2.66
N LYS A 67 20.28 -7.97 -2.07
CA LYS A 67 21.39 -8.90 -2.31
C LYS A 67 21.02 -10.32 -1.90
N ASP A 68 20.47 -10.48 -0.69
CA ASP A 68 20.08 -11.78 -0.14
C ASP A 68 19.04 -12.47 -1.04
N ARG A 69 17.99 -11.74 -1.44
CA ARG A 69 16.94 -12.28 -2.31
C ARG A 69 17.38 -12.52 -3.73
N LYS A 70 18.25 -11.66 -4.26
CA LYS A 70 18.81 -11.86 -5.60
C LYS A 70 19.67 -13.12 -5.64
N ALA A 71 20.47 -13.38 -4.60
CA ALA A 71 21.26 -14.62 -4.49
C ALA A 71 20.38 -15.87 -4.43
N GLN A 72 19.18 -15.75 -3.84
CA GLN A 72 18.20 -16.84 -3.76
C GLN A 72 17.26 -16.93 -4.98
N ASN A 73 17.42 -16.08 -5.99
CA ASN A 73 16.47 -15.92 -7.11
C ASN A 73 15.02 -15.60 -6.66
N THR A 74 14.87 -14.99 -5.48
CA THR A 74 13.61 -14.56 -4.89
C THR A 74 13.43 -13.04 -4.98
N TRP A 75 14.06 -12.39 -5.95
CA TRP A 75 13.90 -10.96 -6.14
C TRP A 75 12.75 -10.63 -7.12
N THR A 76 11.72 -9.94 -6.62
CA THR A 76 10.65 -9.40 -7.47
C THR A 76 11.15 -8.23 -8.31
N SER A 77 11.00 -8.35 -9.64
CA SER A 77 11.39 -7.28 -10.56
C SER A 77 10.55 -6.01 -10.36
N ALA A 78 11.11 -4.85 -10.73
CA ALA A 78 10.41 -3.58 -10.71
C ALA A 78 9.15 -3.58 -11.61
N LYS A 79 9.15 -4.38 -12.68
CA LYS A 79 7.99 -4.55 -13.57
C LYS A 79 6.83 -5.23 -12.85
N VAL A 80 7.10 -6.32 -12.13
CA VAL A 80 6.07 -7.04 -11.35
C VAL A 80 5.51 -6.14 -10.25
N ARG A 81 6.38 -5.44 -9.51
CA ARG A 81 5.95 -4.49 -8.48
C ARG A 81 5.07 -3.36 -9.02
N ARG A 82 5.42 -2.83 -10.20
CA ARG A 82 4.58 -1.84 -10.89
C ARG A 82 3.23 -2.42 -11.27
N GLY A 83 3.21 -3.66 -11.78
CA GLY A 83 1.97 -4.37 -12.11
C GLY A 83 1.06 -4.54 -10.90
N GLN A 84 1.62 -4.93 -9.75
CA GLN A 84 0.86 -5.07 -8.50
C GLN A 84 0.26 -3.73 -8.03
N LEU A 85 1.00 -2.62 -8.12
CA LEU A 85 0.45 -1.30 -7.77
C LEU A 85 -0.61 -0.81 -8.74
N ALA A 86 -0.41 -1.03 -10.04
CA ALA A 86 -1.41 -0.67 -11.04
C ALA A 86 -2.71 -1.46 -10.81
N TYR A 87 -2.58 -2.76 -10.54
CA TYR A 87 -3.73 -3.60 -10.22
C TYR A 87 -4.44 -3.18 -8.94
N LEU A 88 -3.69 -2.81 -7.89
CA LEU A 88 -4.27 -2.29 -6.65
C LEU A 88 -4.99 -0.94 -6.85
N GLU A 89 -4.48 -0.08 -7.73
CA GLU A 89 -5.14 1.17 -8.14
C GLU A 89 -6.44 0.88 -8.91
N ASP A 90 -6.41 -0.04 -9.87
CA ASP A 90 -7.59 -0.43 -10.66
C ASP A 90 -8.69 -1.00 -9.73
N LEU A 91 -8.34 -1.88 -8.80
CA LEU A 91 -9.29 -2.43 -7.83
C LEU A 91 -9.81 -1.39 -6.85
N ALA A 92 -8.97 -0.46 -6.42
CA ALA A 92 -9.43 0.64 -5.60
C ALA A 92 -10.51 1.47 -6.34
N ASN A 93 -10.32 1.68 -7.65
CA ASN A 93 -11.29 2.38 -8.49
C ASN A 93 -12.55 1.57 -8.80
N GLU A 94 -12.47 0.24 -8.78
CA GLU A 94 -13.59 -0.66 -9.05
C GLU A 94 -14.42 -0.94 -7.78
N MET A 95 -13.76 -1.19 -6.65
CA MET A 95 -14.39 -1.79 -5.47
C MET A 95 -14.60 -0.81 -4.32
N LEU A 96 -13.83 0.28 -4.22
CA LEU A 96 -14.00 1.23 -3.12
C LEU A 96 -15.13 2.22 -3.43
N PRO A 97 -16.05 2.45 -2.47
CA PRO A 97 -17.02 3.52 -2.61
C PRO A 97 -16.32 4.88 -2.52
N PRO A 98 -16.96 5.98 -2.93
CA PRO A 98 -16.45 7.33 -2.75
C PRO A 98 -15.86 7.56 -1.35
N LEU A 99 -14.73 8.27 -1.25
CA LEU A 99 -14.02 8.42 0.02
C LEU A 99 -14.85 9.02 1.17
N PRO A 100 -15.81 9.94 0.94
CA PRO A 100 -16.74 10.38 1.99
C PRO A 100 -17.53 9.23 2.62
N ASP A 101 -17.90 8.22 1.83
CA ASP A 101 -18.67 7.04 2.27
C ASP A 101 -17.79 5.99 2.94
N LEU A 102 -16.48 5.98 2.63
CA LEU A 102 -15.50 5.11 3.28
C LEU A 102 -15.28 5.51 4.75
N ARG A 103 -15.38 6.80 5.07
CA ARG A 103 -15.14 7.27 6.43
C ARG A 103 -16.21 6.70 7.36
N PRO A 104 -15.86 6.35 8.61
CA PRO A 104 -16.86 6.02 9.59
C PRO A 104 -17.83 7.21 9.69
N GLY A 105 -19.09 7.00 9.31
CA GLY A 105 -20.15 7.89 9.75
C GLY A 105 -20.05 7.94 11.28
N ARG A 106 -20.10 9.14 11.86
CA ARG A 106 -20.02 9.34 13.31
C ARG A 106 -20.92 8.29 13.99
N THR A 107 -20.31 7.41 14.78
CA THR A 107 -20.87 6.31 15.59
C THR A 107 -21.44 5.08 14.89
N VAL A 108 -20.81 3.92 15.14
CA VAL A 108 -21.52 2.74 15.69
C VAL A 108 -20.67 2.15 16.83
N ALA A 109 -21.22 2.20 18.04
CA ALA A 109 -20.70 1.49 19.20
C ALA A 109 -20.84 -0.02 18.93
N GLY A 110 -19.72 -0.72 18.70
CA GLY A 110 -19.81 -2.15 18.38
C GLY A 110 -18.50 -2.90 18.19
N VAL A 111 -17.35 -2.23 18.03
CA VAL A 111 -16.08 -2.96 17.91
C VAL A 111 -15.74 -3.62 19.25
N ARG A 112 -16.02 -4.92 19.35
CA ARG A 112 -15.56 -5.75 20.45
C ARG A 112 -14.05 -5.63 20.54
N GLN A 113 -13.58 -5.15 21.68
CA GLN A 113 -12.17 -5.03 21.99
C GLN A 113 -11.58 -6.45 21.98
N LEU A 114 -10.76 -6.76 20.97
CA LEU A 114 -10.06 -8.04 20.90
C LEU A 114 -9.20 -8.21 22.14
N SER A 115 -9.49 -9.23 22.94
CA SER A 115 -8.63 -9.66 24.03
C SER A 115 -7.27 -10.04 23.44
N SER A 116 -6.23 -9.28 23.77
CA SER A 116 -4.87 -9.57 23.34
C SER A 116 -4.46 -10.94 23.86
N ARG A 117 -4.32 -11.93 22.97
CA ARG A 117 -3.52 -13.12 23.28
C ARG A 117 -2.11 -12.64 23.60
N SER A 118 -1.66 -12.90 24.82
CA SER A 118 -0.32 -12.58 25.28
C SER A 118 0.68 -13.42 24.49
N HIS A 119 1.18 -12.88 23.38
CA HIS A 119 2.42 -13.32 22.76
C HIS A 119 3.48 -12.35 23.23
N ASN A 120 4.45 -12.88 23.97
CA ASN A 120 5.49 -12.10 24.63
C ASN A 120 6.49 -11.61 23.57
N PRO A 121 6.42 -10.35 23.08
CA PRO A 121 7.32 -9.86 22.07
C PRO A 121 8.47 -9.22 22.84
N SER A 122 9.37 -10.07 23.34
CA SER A 122 10.64 -9.65 23.92
C SER A 122 11.38 -8.83 22.86
N SER A 123 11.31 -7.49 22.97
CA SER A 123 11.99 -6.43 22.21
C SER A 123 11.18 -5.57 21.23
N ALA A 124 9.85 -5.68 21.14
CA ALA A 124 9.08 -4.75 20.30
C ALA A 124 9.03 -3.36 20.95
N LYS A 125 9.66 -2.37 20.30
CA LYS A 125 9.55 -0.95 20.65
C LYS A 125 8.07 -0.58 20.78
N SER A 126 7.72 0.17 21.82
CA SER A 126 6.35 0.60 22.10
C SER A 126 5.64 1.09 20.83
N PRO A 127 4.35 0.76 20.63
CA PRO A 127 3.61 1.25 19.47
C PRO A 127 3.73 2.78 19.38
N PRO A 128 3.86 3.34 18.17
CA PRO A 128 3.81 4.78 17.99
C PRO A 128 2.46 5.32 18.51
N GLU A 129 2.46 6.63 18.80
CA GLU A 129 1.29 7.46 19.11
C GLU A 129 -0.02 6.82 18.65
N SER A 130 -0.95 6.59 19.56
CA SER A 130 -2.21 5.89 19.29
C SER A 130 -2.87 6.42 18.02
N TYR A 131 -3.08 5.56 17.02
CA TYR A 131 -3.82 5.89 15.81
C TYR A 131 -5.17 6.52 16.15
N HIS A 132 -5.64 7.46 15.33
CA HIS A 132 -6.98 7.99 15.49
C HIS A 132 -8.01 6.83 15.44
N PRO A 133 -9.06 6.81 16.30
CA PRO A 133 -10.02 5.71 16.33
C PRO A 133 -10.74 5.49 14.98
N ASP A 134 -10.88 6.56 14.18
CA ASP A 134 -11.47 6.50 12.85
C ASP A 134 -10.47 6.17 11.73
N SER A 135 -9.20 5.97 12.05
CA SER A 135 -8.19 5.57 11.07
C SER A 135 -8.47 4.16 10.58
N ILE A 136 -8.63 4.03 9.27
CA ILE A 136 -8.98 2.78 8.59
C ILE A 136 -7.99 2.46 7.46
N ILE A 137 -7.96 1.20 7.06
CA ILE A 137 -7.27 0.72 5.87
C ILE A 137 -8.20 -0.24 5.11
N SER A 138 -8.18 -0.19 3.78
CA SER A 138 -8.86 -1.18 2.95
C SER A 138 -7.89 -2.29 2.54
N LEU A 139 -8.34 -3.53 2.60
CA LEU A 139 -7.52 -4.72 2.36
C LEU A 139 -8.04 -5.47 1.13
N PHE A 140 -7.11 -5.89 0.27
CA PHE A 140 -7.37 -6.81 -0.85
C PHE A 140 -6.42 -7.99 -0.71
N ASP A 141 -6.96 -9.20 -0.53
CA ASP A 141 -6.18 -10.41 -0.22
C ASP A 141 -6.45 -11.52 -1.24
N TRP A 142 -5.38 -11.96 -1.91
CA TRP A 142 -5.39 -13.08 -2.87
C TRP A 142 -4.84 -14.39 -2.30
N VAL A 143 -4.48 -14.41 -1.02
CA VAL A 143 -3.71 -15.50 -0.40
C VAL A 143 -4.57 -16.35 0.53
N SER A 144 -5.48 -15.72 1.26
CA SER A 144 -6.20 -16.37 2.37
C SER A 144 -7.44 -17.15 1.92
N HIS A 145 -7.98 -16.89 0.73
CA HIS A 145 -9.25 -17.49 0.26
C HIS A 145 -9.16 -17.93 -1.20
N GLU A 146 -10.08 -18.80 -1.63
CA GLU A 146 -10.29 -19.07 -3.06
C GLU A 146 -10.85 -17.79 -3.72
N GLY A 147 -9.96 -17.00 -4.32
CA GLY A 147 -10.29 -15.76 -5.00
C GLY A 147 -9.85 -14.51 -4.23
N LEU A 148 -10.45 -13.37 -4.60
CA LEU A 148 -10.15 -12.08 -4.01
C LEU A 148 -11.05 -11.84 -2.79
N ALA A 149 -10.47 -11.86 -1.60
CA ALA A 149 -11.13 -11.36 -0.40
C ALA A 149 -10.87 -9.85 -0.26
N SER A 150 -11.93 -9.07 0.01
CA SER A 150 -11.80 -7.63 0.23
C SER A 150 -12.44 -7.22 1.53
N ARG A 151 -11.76 -6.38 2.32
CA ARG A 151 -12.33 -5.72 3.49
C ARG A 151 -12.17 -4.22 3.35
N CYS A 152 -13.29 -3.50 3.25
CA CYS A 152 -13.30 -2.05 3.33
C CYS A 152 -13.40 -1.64 4.80
N LYS A 153 -12.72 -0.55 5.20
CA LYS A 153 -12.82 0.05 6.55
C LYS A 153 -12.24 -0.78 7.71
N TYR A 154 -11.16 -1.54 7.50
CA TYR A 154 -10.51 -2.27 8.60
C TYR A 154 -9.85 -1.28 9.57
N PRO A 155 -10.12 -1.30 10.90
CA PRO A 155 -9.52 -0.35 11.83
C PRO A 155 -8.00 -0.48 11.89
N LEU A 156 -7.30 0.63 11.68
CA LEU A 156 -5.85 0.65 11.55
C LEU A 156 -5.14 0.13 12.80
N ALA A 157 -5.64 0.47 13.99
CA ALA A 157 -5.08 -0.03 15.24
C ALA A 157 -5.22 -1.55 15.39
N ALA A 158 -6.33 -2.14 14.92
CA ALA A 158 -6.50 -3.59 14.90
C ALA A 158 -5.57 -4.23 13.88
N TYR A 159 -5.45 -3.63 12.68
CA TYR A 159 -4.57 -4.15 11.62
C TYR A 159 -3.11 -4.10 12.04
N HIS A 160 -2.70 -3.04 12.75
CA HIS A 160 -1.34 -2.88 13.21
C HIS A 160 -0.94 -4.00 14.18
N ARG A 161 -1.84 -4.31 15.14
CA ARG A 161 -1.66 -5.42 16.08
C ARG A 161 -1.68 -6.78 15.41
N ALA A 162 -2.55 -7.01 14.43
CA ALA A 162 -2.63 -8.30 13.77
C ALA A 162 -1.48 -8.56 12.78
N CYS A 163 -0.99 -7.52 12.10
CA CYS A 163 -0.12 -7.69 10.93
C CYS A 163 1.15 -6.85 10.97
N TRP A 164 1.01 -5.53 11.08
CA TRP A 164 2.15 -4.63 10.85
C TRP A 164 3.29 -4.78 11.84
N GLN A 165 3.03 -5.18 13.09
CA GLN A 165 4.09 -5.47 14.05
C GLN A 165 5.11 -6.52 13.54
N TYR A 166 4.72 -7.37 12.58
CA TYR A 166 5.57 -8.40 12.00
C TYR A 166 6.25 -7.97 10.68
N ILE A 167 5.69 -6.99 9.97
CA ILE A 167 6.10 -6.66 8.58
C ILE A 167 6.59 -5.22 8.37
N ASN A 168 6.41 -4.32 9.34
CA ASN A 168 6.75 -2.91 9.20
C ASN A 168 8.19 -2.54 9.52
N LEU A 169 8.99 -3.49 10.02
CA LEU A 169 10.38 -3.32 10.49
C LEU A 169 11.04 -1.99 10.09
N GLU A 170 11.52 -1.90 8.85
CA GLU A 170 12.29 -0.75 8.34
C GLU A 170 11.43 0.32 7.66
N TRP A 171 10.17 0.01 7.35
CA TRP A 171 9.27 0.93 6.66
C TRP A 171 8.50 1.84 7.61
N ASP A 172 8.59 1.61 8.92
CA ASP A 172 7.72 2.24 9.92
C ASP A 172 7.66 3.78 9.78
N PRO A 173 8.77 4.54 9.66
CA PRO A 173 8.69 5.99 9.50
C PRO A 173 7.85 6.44 8.28
N ARG A 174 7.98 5.72 7.15
CA ARG A 174 7.22 5.99 5.94
C ARG A 174 5.75 5.63 6.10
N ILE A 175 5.45 4.50 6.76
CA ILE A 175 4.08 4.08 7.02
C ILE A 175 3.40 5.05 7.98
N GLN A 176 4.07 5.43 9.08
CA GLN A 176 3.58 6.43 10.03
C GLN A 176 3.28 7.76 9.35
N GLN A 177 4.15 8.24 8.43
CA GLN A 177 3.83 9.44 7.67
C GLN A 177 2.57 9.27 6.80
N CYS A 178 2.40 8.11 6.14
CA CYS A 178 1.22 7.88 5.32
C CYS A 178 -0.07 7.84 6.15
N VAL A 179 0.00 7.33 7.39
CA VAL A 179 -1.11 7.39 8.35
C VAL A 179 -1.41 8.84 8.74
N LYS A 180 -0.39 9.61 9.13
CA LYS A 180 -0.56 11.04 9.47
C LYS A 180 -1.14 11.84 8.31
N ASP A 181 -0.74 11.53 7.08
CA ASP A 181 -1.30 12.15 5.88
C ASP A 181 -2.79 11.81 5.68
N MET A 182 -3.19 10.55 5.93
CA MET A 182 -4.60 10.12 5.86
C MET A 182 -5.46 10.81 6.93
N GLU A 183 -4.96 10.89 8.15
CA GLU A 183 -5.68 11.52 9.27
C GLU A 183 -5.87 13.02 9.05
N LYS A 184 -4.92 13.68 8.36
CA LYS A 184 -4.93 15.12 8.11
C LYS A 184 -5.65 15.53 6.83
N ASP A 185 -5.49 14.76 5.74
CA ASP A 185 -6.03 15.11 4.42
C ASP A 185 -7.32 14.31 4.15
N PRO A 186 -8.48 14.98 3.98
CA PRO A 186 -9.74 14.30 3.75
C PRO A 186 -9.76 13.46 2.46
N ASN A 187 -8.82 13.73 1.54
CA ASN A 187 -8.72 13.09 0.24
C ASN A 187 -7.71 11.93 0.21
N ILE A 188 -7.16 11.53 1.35
CA ILE A 188 -6.21 10.41 1.41
C ILE A 188 -6.89 9.18 2.04
N THR A 189 -6.55 8.02 1.50
CA THR A 189 -6.91 6.70 2.06
C THR A 189 -5.74 5.73 1.96
N LEU A 190 -5.77 4.68 2.76
CA LEU A 190 -4.76 3.63 2.77
C LEU A 190 -5.35 2.32 2.26
N VAL A 191 -4.58 1.62 1.43
CA VAL A 191 -4.91 0.30 0.92
C VAL A 191 -3.71 -0.62 1.12
N GLU A 192 -3.98 -1.89 1.44
CA GLU A 192 -3.00 -2.96 1.37
C GLU A 192 -3.47 -4.06 0.41
N GLY A 193 -2.64 -4.39 -0.56
CA GLY A 193 -2.78 -5.62 -1.35
C GLY A 193 -1.88 -6.72 -0.80
N ILE A 194 -2.43 -7.92 -0.59
CA ILE A 194 -1.70 -9.09 -0.09
C ILE A 194 -1.58 -10.12 -1.22
N PHE A 195 -0.37 -10.29 -1.74
CA PHE A 195 -0.08 -11.14 -2.89
C PHE A 195 0.69 -12.39 -2.47
N MET A 196 0.33 -13.52 -3.06
CA MET A 196 1.12 -14.74 -2.88
C MET A 196 2.51 -14.53 -3.46
N TYR A 197 3.54 -14.83 -2.67
CA TYR A 197 4.92 -14.73 -3.12
C TYR A 197 5.54 -16.11 -3.32
N ASN A 198 5.41 -16.98 -2.32
CA ASN A 198 5.71 -18.40 -2.40
C ASN A 198 4.87 -19.16 -1.35
N ALA A 199 5.20 -20.43 -1.09
CA ALA A 199 4.46 -21.27 -0.15
C ALA A 199 4.44 -20.73 1.29
N SER A 200 5.49 -20.02 1.73
CA SER A 200 5.66 -19.56 3.12
C SER A 200 5.59 -18.05 3.31
N LEU A 201 5.69 -17.26 2.23
CA LEU A 201 5.75 -15.81 2.28
C LEU A 201 4.66 -15.18 1.43
N SER A 202 4.16 -14.06 1.92
CA SER A 202 3.30 -13.13 1.20
C SER A 202 4.03 -11.80 0.98
N MET A 203 3.67 -11.12 -0.11
CA MET A 203 4.07 -9.76 -0.39
C MET A 203 2.93 -8.81 -0.06
N PHE A 204 3.19 -7.91 0.88
CA PHE A 204 2.26 -6.88 1.33
C PHE A 204 2.61 -5.59 0.59
N VAL A 205 1.71 -5.15 -0.28
CA VAL A 205 1.84 -3.96 -1.10
C VAL A 205 0.99 -2.87 -0.48
N PHE A 206 1.65 -2.00 0.26
CA PHE A 206 1.03 -0.83 0.84
C PHE A 206 0.87 0.25 -0.21
N ALA A 207 -0.28 0.89 -0.24
CA ALA A 207 -0.51 2.07 -1.04
C ALA A 207 -1.22 3.16 -0.21
N LYS A 208 -0.67 4.37 -0.28
CA LYS A 208 -1.40 5.59 0.04
C LYS A 208 -2.03 6.07 -1.25
N LEU A 209 -3.35 6.20 -1.27
CA LEU A 209 -4.08 6.70 -2.42
C LEU A 209 -4.66 8.08 -2.14
N ARG A 210 -4.69 8.91 -3.18
CA ARG A 210 -5.45 10.15 -3.21
C ARG A 210 -6.74 9.94 -3.99
N TYR A 211 -7.82 10.42 -3.42
CA TYR A 211 -9.14 10.49 -4.01
C TYR A 211 -9.35 11.85 -4.69
N ASP A 212 -9.99 11.82 -5.86
CA ASP A 212 -10.40 13.00 -6.63
C ASP A 212 -11.86 12.81 -7.07
N ALA A 213 -12.76 13.56 -6.44
CA ALA A 213 -14.19 13.50 -6.72
C ALA A 213 -14.54 13.95 -8.15
N GLU A 214 -13.68 14.73 -8.80
CA GLU A 214 -13.91 15.27 -10.14
C GLU A 214 -13.25 14.41 -11.24
N ALA A 215 -12.40 13.44 -10.87
CA ALA A 215 -11.78 12.55 -11.85
C ALA A 215 -12.83 11.67 -12.57
N PRO A 216 -12.56 11.18 -13.79
CA PRO A 216 -13.49 10.26 -14.48
C PRO A 216 -13.82 9.00 -13.66
N VAL A 217 -14.95 8.37 -13.96
CA VAL A 217 -15.30 7.05 -13.42
C VAL A 217 -14.17 6.06 -13.69
N GLY A 218 -13.82 5.25 -12.69
CA GLY A 218 -12.68 4.34 -12.74
C GLY A 218 -11.31 5.01 -12.56
N GLN A 219 -11.25 6.31 -12.24
CA GLN A 219 -10.00 7.05 -12.03
C GLN A 219 -10.01 7.96 -10.80
N LYS A 220 -10.97 7.76 -9.89
CA LYS A 220 -11.15 8.52 -8.65
C LYS A 220 -10.00 8.32 -7.66
N TYR A 221 -9.40 7.14 -7.62
CA TYR A 221 -8.28 6.80 -6.76
C TYR A 221 -6.97 6.76 -7.54
N ARG A 222 -5.92 7.34 -6.98
CA ARG A 222 -4.55 7.30 -7.53
C ARG A 222 -3.53 6.99 -6.46
N VAL A 223 -2.60 6.10 -6.74
CA VAL A 223 -1.47 5.81 -5.86
C VAL A 223 -0.56 7.04 -5.79
N VAL A 224 -0.31 7.49 -4.56
CA VAL A 224 0.55 8.63 -4.25
C VAL A 224 1.67 8.29 -3.25
N ASN A 225 1.71 7.06 -2.74
CA ASN A 225 2.89 6.46 -2.09
C ASN A 225 2.71 4.95 -1.99
N SER A 226 3.82 4.23 -1.87
CA SER A 226 3.76 2.79 -1.67
C SER A 226 4.97 2.24 -0.93
N ALA A 227 4.80 1.06 -0.36
CA ALA A 227 5.85 0.27 0.26
C ALA A 227 5.63 -1.21 -0.06
N PHE A 228 6.73 -1.94 -0.31
CA PHE A 228 6.69 -3.39 -0.56
C PHE A 228 7.33 -4.10 0.61
N ARG A 229 6.50 -4.83 1.34
CA ARG A 229 6.87 -5.57 2.54
C ARG A 229 6.73 -7.07 2.28
N MET A 230 7.55 -7.85 2.96
CA MET A 230 7.44 -9.30 2.96
C MET A 230 7.07 -9.73 4.37
N GLY A 231 6.16 -10.69 4.47
CA GLY A 231 5.77 -11.28 5.73
C GLY A 231 5.49 -12.77 5.59
N PRO A 232 5.46 -13.52 6.70
CA PRO A 232 5.02 -14.90 6.69
C PRO A 232 3.55 -14.97 6.25
N ARG A 233 3.21 -16.01 5.48
CA ARG A 233 1.84 -16.25 5.02
C ARG A 233 0.85 -16.42 6.17
N SER A 234 1.27 -17.03 7.29
CA SER A 234 0.41 -17.26 8.46
C SER A 234 -0.20 -15.97 9.06
N VAL A 235 0.43 -14.81 8.86
CA VAL A 235 -0.10 -13.52 9.33
C VAL A 235 -1.40 -13.16 8.61
N THR A 236 -1.63 -13.65 7.38
CA THR A 236 -2.87 -13.37 6.64
C THR A 236 -4.06 -14.08 7.27
N GLU A 237 -3.88 -15.30 7.77
CA GLU A 237 -4.93 -16.04 8.50
C GLU A 237 -5.34 -15.32 9.80
N GLU A 238 -4.38 -14.72 10.51
CA GLU A 238 -4.64 -13.95 11.72
C GLU A 238 -5.47 -12.69 11.46
N ILE A 239 -5.27 -12.02 10.32
CA ILE A 239 -6.04 -10.83 9.94
C ILE A 239 -7.54 -11.15 9.85
N TYR A 240 -7.91 -12.32 9.31
CA TYR A 240 -9.31 -12.70 9.14
C TYR A 240 -9.89 -13.39 10.38
N GLY A 241 -9.09 -14.14 11.14
CA GLY A 241 -9.53 -14.76 12.39
C GLY A 241 -9.80 -13.78 13.53
N ALA A 242 -9.13 -12.61 13.53
CA ALA A 242 -9.30 -11.60 14.58
C ALA A 242 -10.57 -10.75 14.41
N TYR A 243 -11.15 -10.67 13.21
CA TYR A 243 -12.29 -9.80 12.94
C TYR A 243 -13.45 -10.67 12.44
N GLY A 244 -14.25 -11.15 13.40
CA GLY A 244 -15.42 -12.00 13.15
C GLY A 244 -16.34 -11.41 12.08
N GLU A 245 -17.00 -12.29 11.33
CA GLU A 245 -18.05 -11.92 10.40
C GLU A 245 -19.23 -11.37 11.20
N ASP A 246 -19.50 -10.07 11.07
CA ASP A 246 -20.79 -9.47 11.40
C ASP A 246 -21.69 -9.55 10.15
#